data_AF-A0A2D6X3W2-F1
#
_entry.id   AF-A0A2D6X3W2-F1
#
_cell.length_a   1.000
_cell.length_b   1.000
_cell.length_c   1.000
_cell.angle_alpha   90.00
_cell.angle_beta   90.00
_cell.angle_gamma   90.00
#
_symmetry.space_group_name_H-M   'P 1'
#
loop_
_entity.id
_entity.type
_entity.pdbx_description
1 polymer ?
#
loop_
_entity_poly.entity_id
_entity_poly.type
_entity_poly.pdbx_seq_one_letter_code
_entity_poly.pdbx_strand_id
1 'polypeptide(L)'
;MEFHEADRFSSEGEQKVALVDIDETICFYDDKRRYDLAKPDYDNIAKINKLHDEGWKIVYWTARGSVSQKDYYSYTFTQLKCWGCKFHDLHTGTKGKYQKPHYDLLIDDKAKRIEEL
;
A
#
# COMPACT_ATOMS: atom_id res chain seq x y z
N MET A 1 -30.40 16.24 1.89
CA MET A 1 -29.25 15.37 2.18
C MET A 1 -29.58 14.66 3.47
N GLU A 2 -29.62 13.33 3.44
CA GLU A 2 -29.78 12.51 4.64
C GLU A 2 -28.40 12.04 5.08
N PHE A 3 -28.12 12.13 6.37
CA PHE A 3 -26.87 11.68 6.96
C PHE A 3 -27.00 10.21 7.37
N HIS A 4 -25.92 9.45 7.25
CA HIS A 4 -25.82 8.09 7.78
C HIS A 4 -24.78 8.07 8.91
N GLU A 5 -24.95 7.13 9.83
CA GLU A 5 -23.93 6.81 10.83
C GLU A 5 -22.85 5.94 10.17
N ALA A 6 -21.58 6.33 10.32
CA ALA A 6 -20.46 5.67 9.64
C ALA A 6 -19.66 4.81 10.61
N ASP A 7 -19.39 3.57 10.22
CA ASP A 7 -18.53 2.67 11.00
C ASP A 7 -17.06 3.04 10.87
N ARG A 8 -16.35 2.95 12.01
CA ARG A 8 -14.91 3.24 12.07
C ARG A 8 -14.07 2.23 11.30
N PHE A 9 -14.46 0.96 11.33
CA PHE A 9 -13.80 -0.18 10.69
C PHE A 9 -14.80 -0.93 9.82
N SER A 10 -14.35 -1.87 9.02
CA SER A 10 -15.27 -2.74 8.28
C SER A 10 -16.16 -3.50 9.26
N SER A 11 -17.43 -3.69 8.87
CA SER A 11 -18.40 -4.40 9.70
C SER A 11 -18.00 -5.86 9.90
N GLU A 12 -18.55 -6.51 10.93
CA GLU A 12 -18.31 -7.93 11.16
C GLU A 12 -18.76 -8.75 9.94
N GLY A 13 -17.86 -9.60 9.44
CA GLY A 13 -18.08 -10.40 8.23
C GLY A 13 -17.78 -9.69 6.91
N GLU A 14 -17.52 -8.38 6.91
CA GLU A 14 -17.04 -7.67 5.74
C GLU A 14 -15.53 -7.79 5.56
N GLN A 15 -15.07 -7.70 4.30
CA GLN A 15 -13.65 -7.80 3.98
C GLN A 15 -12.91 -6.53 4.42
N LYS A 16 -11.98 -6.68 5.36
CA LYS A 16 -11.08 -5.61 5.80
C LYS A 16 -10.13 -5.17 4.71
N VAL A 17 -9.75 -3.89 4.71
CA VAL A 17 -8.85 -3.28 3.72
C VAL A 17 -7.60 -2.74 4.40
N ALA A 18 -6.43 -3.13 3.88
CA ALA A 18 -5.14 -2.55 4.24
C ALA A 18 -4.55 -1.75 3.07
N LEU A 19 -4.18 -0.50 3.34
CA LEU A 19 -3.40 0.34 2.44
C LEU A 19 -1.92 0.23 2.83
N VAL A 20 -1.06 -0.11 1.88
CA VAL A 20 0.34 -0.47 2.15
C VAL A 20 1.27 0.36 1.26
N ASP A 21 2.17 1.16 1.84
CA ASP A 21 3.23 1.82 1.07
C ASP A 21 4.30 0.81 0.61
N ILE A 22 5.09 1.19 -0.37
CA ILE A 22 6.12 0.34 -0.97
C ILE A 22 7.52 0.73 -0.46
N ASP A 23 7.90 1.99 -0.67
CA ASP A 23 9.25 2.47 -0.40
C ASP A 23 9.46 2.66 1.11
N GLU A 24 10.55 2.13 1.63
CA GLU A 24 10.88 2.05 3.07
C GLU A 24 9.85 1.33 3.95
N THR A 25 8.93 0.59 3.32
CA THR A 25 7.91 -0.23 4.00
C THR A 25 8.07 -1.70 3.66
N ILE A 26 7.97 -2.08 2.38
CA ILE A 26 8.20 -3.47 1.92
C ILE A 26 9.48 -3.64 1.08
N CYS A 27 10.17 -2.54 0.80
CA CYS A 27 11.46 -2.54 0.13
C CYS A 27 12.31 -1.36 0.61
N PHE A 28 13.62 -1.48 0.45
CA PHE A 28 14.59 -0.48 0.90
C PHE A 28 15.65 -0.24 -0.17
N TYR A 29 16.45 0.81 0.03
CA TYR A 29 17.55 1.19 -0.85
C TYR A 29 18.85 1.23 -0.04
N ASP A 30 19.96 0.74 -0.62
CA ASP A 30 21.27 0.87 0.03
C ASP A 30 21.79 2.31 -0.02
N ASP A 31 21.94 2.85 -1.25
CA ASP A 31 22.61 4.13 -1.51
C ASP A 31 21.68 5.14 -2.19
N LYS A 32 21.19 4.78 -3.38
CA LYS A 32 20.42 5.69 -4.23
C LYS A 32 18.96 5.27 -4.25
N ARG A 33 18.08 6.23 -3.94
CA ARG A 33 16.64 6.08 -4.02
C ARG A 33 16.14 6.15 -5.47
N ARG A 34 16.47 5.12 -6.26
CA ARG A 34 15.95 4.89 -7.61
C ARG A 34 15.16 3.59 -7.63
N TYR A 35 13.91 3.61 -8.10
CA TYR A 35 12.99 2.47 -8.03
C TYR A 35 13.52 1.15 -8.60
N ASP A 36 14.46 1.21 -9.55
CA ASP A 36 15.12 0.04 -10.13
C ASP A 36 16.18 -0.62 -9.23
N LEU A 37 16.62 0.09 -8.20
CA LEU A 37 17.57 -0.38 -7.21
C LEU A 37 16.89 -0.80 -5.89
N ALA A 38 15.56 -0.73 -5.82
CA ALA A 38 14.81 -1.15 -4.65
C ALA A 38 15.05 -2.63 -4.38
N LYS A 39 15.39 -2.96 -3.13
CA LYS A 39 15.58 -4.33 -2.66
C LYS A 39 14.38 -4.75 -1.80
N PRO A 40 13.74 -5.89 -2.09
CA PRO A 40 12.62 -6.36 -1.29
C PRO A 40 13.08 -6.71 0.13
N ASP A 41 12.25 -6.37 1.11
CA ASP A 41 12.33 -6.94 2.45
C ASP A 41 11.32 -8.09 2.52
N TYR A 42 11.83 -9.31 2.44
CA TYR A 42 10.99 -10.51 2.42
C TYR A 42 10.27 -10.75 3.76
N ASP A 43 10.80 -10.28 4.88
CA ASP A 43 10.14 -10.40 6.18
C ASP A 43 8.92 -9.48 6.25
N ASN A 44 9.04 -8.25 5.73
CA ASN A 44 7.90 -7.32 5.64
C ASN A 44 6.88 -7.79 4.62
N ILE A 45 7.31 -8.27 3.45
CA ILE A 45 6.42 -8.85 2.44
C ILE A 45 5.66 -10.06 3.03
N ALA A 46 6.31 -10.90 3.84
CA ALA A 46 5.65 -12.03 4.50
C ALA A 46 4.53 -11.58 5.45
N LYS A 47 4.72 -10.47 6.19
CA LYS A 47 3.66 -9.89 7.05
C LYS A 47 2.46 -9.43 6.22
N ILE A 48 2.68 -8.78 5.07
CA ILE A 48 1.59 -8.34 4.18
C ILE A 48 0.89 -9.55 3.54
N ASN A 49 1.65 -10.54 3.08
CA ASN A 49 1.10 -11.77 2.52
C ASN A 49 0.25 -12.54 3.54
N LYS A 50 0.63 -12.53 4.82
CA LYS A 50 -0.18 -13.12 5.89
C LYS A 50 -1.55 -12.45 6.01
N LEU A 51 -1.63 -11.11 5.97
CA LEU A 51 -2.91 -10.40 5.96
C LEU A 51 -3.77 -10.80 4.75
N HIS A 52 -3.16 -10.89 3.57
CA HIS A 52 -3.84 -11.39 2.38
C HIS A 52 -4.40 -12.81 2.59
N ASP A 53 -3.60 -13.71 3.14
CA ASP A 53 -3.99 -15.11 3.40
C ASP A 53 -5.07 -15.23 4.49
N GLU A 54 -5.16 -14.24 5.39
CA GLU A 54 -6.24 -14.07 6.37
C GLU A 54 -7.53 -13.45 5.76
N GLY A 55 -7.54 -13.20 4.44
CA GLY A 55 -8.72 -12.71 3.71
C GLY A 55 -8.79 -11.19 3.56
N TRP A 56 -7.78 -10.43 3.98
CA TRP A 56 -7.77 -8.98 3.82
C TRP A 56 -7.60 -8.56 2.37
N LYS A 57 -8.27 -7.47 2.00
CA LYS A 57 -7.98 -6.76 0.76
C LYS A 57 -6.72 -5.93 0.92
N ILE A 58 -5.66 -6.34 0.22
CA ILE A 58 -4.38 -5.60 0.19
C ILE A 58 -4.35 -4.67 -1.02
N VAL A 59 -4.16 -3.38 -0.75
CA VAL A 59 -3.95 -2.33 -1.76
C VAL A 59 -2.57 -1.72 -1.54
N TYR A 60 -1.66 -1.96 -2.49
CA TYR A 60 -0.39 -1.20 -2.49
C TYR A 60 -0.67 0.22 -2.97
N TRP A 61 -0.34 1.20 -2.15
CA TRP A 61 -0.59 2.61 -2.41
C TRP A 61 0.69 3.42 -2.24
N THR A 62 1.28 3.83 -3.36
CA THR A 62 2.58 4.48 -3.36
C THR A 62 2.56 5.79 -4.14
N ALA A 63 3.39 6.73 -3.70
CA ALA A 63 3.62 8.00 -4.39
C ALA A 63 4.62 7.89 -5.56
N ARG A 64 5.10 6.70 -5.93
CA ARG A 64 6.01 6.54 -7.09
C ARG A 64 5.44 7.21 -8.33
N GLY A 65 6.22 8.13 -8.91
CA GLY A 65 5.81 8.90 -10.08
C GLY A 65 5.05 10.20 -9.78
N SER A 66 4.56 10.45 -8.57
CA SER A 66 3.72 11.62 -8.26
C SER A 66 4.43 12.96 -8.48
N VAL A 67 5.69 13.09 -8.06
CA VAL A 67 6.45 14.35 -8.24
C VAL A 67 6.99 14.45 -9.67
N SER A 68 7.49 13.34 -10.22
CA SER A 68 8.09 13.33 -11.56
C SER A 68 7.08 13.32 -12.72
N GLN A 69 5.81 13.03 -12.44
CA GLN A 69 4.73 12.80 -13.40
C GLN A 69 5.01 11.67 -14.42
N LYS A 70 5.97 10.78 -14.12
CA LYS A 70 6.29 9.61 -14.93
C LYS A 70 5.47 8.41 -14.48
N ASP A 71 4.96 7.65 -15.44
CA ASP A 71 4.23 6.42 -15.17
C ASP A 71 5.17 5.27 -14.80
N TYR A 72 5.09 4.81 -13.55
CA TYR A 72 5.83 3.66 -13.03
C TYR A 72 4.91 2.47 -12.72
N TYR A 73 3.66 2.48 -13.15
CA TYR A 73 2.67 1.46 -12.80
C TYR A 73 3.11 0.07 -13.24
N SER A 74 3.37 -0.12 -14.54
CA SER A 74 3.72 -1.45 -15.09
C SER A 74 5.02 -1.99 -14.51
N TYR A 75 5.99 -1.10 -14.27
CA TYR A 75 7.25 -1.45 -13.63
C TYR A 75 7.02 -1.92 -12.18
N THR A 76 6.30 -1.13 -11.39
CA THR A 76 6.02 -1.43 -9.98
C THR A 76 5.16 -2.68 -9.84
N PHE A 77 4.18 -2.89 -10.71
CA PHE A 77 3.36 -4.11 -10.74
C PHE A 77 4.24 -5.35 -10.97
N THR A 78 5.11 -5.31 -11.99
CA THR A 78 6.03 -6.40 -12.29
C THR A 78 6.97 -6.67 -11.11
N GLN A 79 7.51 -5.61 -10.51
CA GLN A 79 8.39 -5.70 -9.35
C GLN A 79 7.71 -6.40 -8.16
N LEU A 80 6.49 -6.00 -7.79
CA LEU A 80 5.70 -6.64 -6.73
C LEU A 80 5.42 -8.12 -7.03
N LYS A 81 5.10 -8.45 -8.29
CA LYS A 81 4.88 -9.84 -8.70
C LYS A 81 6.16 -10.68 -8.61
N CYS A 82 7.29 -10.14 -9.05
CA CYS A 82 8.59 -10.81 -8.96
C CYS A 82 9.05 -11.02 -7.50
N TRP A 83 8.68 -10.12 -6.59
CA TRP A 83 8.97 -10.26 -5.16
C TRP A 83 8.01 -11.21 -4.42
N GLY A 84 6.98 -11.73 -5.09
CA GLY A 84 6.02 -12.66 -4.49
C GLY A 84 4.97 -11.99 -3.62
N CYS A 85 4.71 -10.68 -3.81
CA CYS A 85 3.65 -9.98 -3.12
C CYS A 85 2.27 -10.49 -3.56
N LYS A 86 1.41 -10.79 -2.59
CA LYS A 86 -0.02 -11.09 -2.79
C LYS A 86 -0.84 -9.83 -2.54
N PHE A 87 -1.57 -9.36 -3.56
CA PHE A 87 -2.33 -8.12 -3.48
C PHE A 87 -3.50 -8.09 -4.46
N HIS A 88 -4.45 -7.21 -4.20
CA HIS A 88 -5.66 -7.03 -5.01
C HIS A 88 -5.52 -5.84 -5.97
N ASP A 89 -5.00 -4.72 -5.47
CA ASP A 89 -4.87 -3.48 -6.23
C ASP A 89 -3.48 -2.85 -6.04
N LEU A 90 -3.00 -2.15 -7.07
CA LEU A 90 -1.83 -1.27 -7.03
C LEU A 90 -2.28 0.13 -7.47
N HIS A 91 -1.97 1.13 -6.66
CA HIS A 91 -2.13 2.54 -6.96
C HIS A 91 -0.75 3.23 -6.86
N THR A 92 -0.33 3.86 -7.94
CA THR A 92 0.91 4.66 -8.02
C THR A 92 0.58 6.15 -7.99
N GLY A 93 1.57 7.03 -8.08
CA GLY A 93 1.36 8.48 -8.12
C GLY A 93 0.75 9.01 -9.43
N THR A 94 0.66 8.19 -10.49
CA THR A 94 0.10 8.56 -11.79
C THR A 94 -1.08 7.69 -12.25
N LYS A 95 -1.29 6.51 -11.66
CA LYS A 95 -2.38 5.59 -12.01
C LYS A 95 -2.93 4.85 -10.80
N GLY A 96 -4.26 4.84 -10.64
CA GLY A 96 -4.97 4.18 -9.55
C GLY A 96 -6.27 4.90 -9.18
N LYS A 97 -6.91 4.48 -8.09
CA LYS A 97 -8.05 5.19 -7.47
C LYS A 97 -7.57 6.00 -6.27
N TYR A 98 -7.61 7.32 -6.37
CA TYR A 98 -7.10 8.24 -5.33
C TYR A 98 -8.16 8.77 -4.36
N GLN A 99 -9.43 8.47 -4.62
CA GLN A 99 -10.48 8.72 -3.65
C GLN A 99 -10.13 7.90 -2.40
N LYS A 100 -10.03 8.56 -1.25
CA LYS A 100 -9.72 7.91 0.03
C LYS A 100 -10.75 6.79 0.25
N PRO A 101 -10.36 5.52 0.16
CA PRO A 101 -11.29 4.44 0.40
C PRO A 101 -11.60 4.37 1.90
N HIS A 102 -12.68 3.68 2.25
CA HIS A 102 -12.81 3.16 3.59
C HIS A 102 -11.74 2.07 3.78
N TYR A 103 -11.01 2.11 4.89
CA TYR A 103 -9.94 1.17 5.21
C TYR A 103 -9.81 0.95 6.71
N ASP A 104 -9.28 -0.21 7.07
CA ASP A 104 -9.06 -0.60 8.47
C ASP A 104 -7.64 -0.31 8.93
N LEU A 105 -6.67 -0.39 8.02
CA LEU A 105 -5.26 -0.27 8.34
C LEU A 105 -4.49 0.50 7.27
N LEU A 106 -3.60 1.38 7.72
CA LEU A 106 -2.56 2.03 6.91
C LEU A 106 -1.20 1.55 7.42
N ILE A 107 -0.37 1.02 6.52
CA ILE A 107 1.00 0.56 6.78
C ILE A 107 1.92 1.41 5.91
N ASP A 108 2.59 2.39 6.52
CA ASP A 108 3.37 3.40 5.81
C ASP A 108 4.47 3.94 6.75
N ASP A 109 5.71 4.02 6.28
CA ASP A 109 6.86 4.54 7.02
C ASP A 109 6.71 6.03 7.42
N LYS A 110 5.87 6.76 6.68
CA LYS A 110 5.58 8.18 6.87
C LYS A 110 4.26 8.46 7.59
N ALA A 111 3.53 7.43 8.01
CA ALA A 111 2.32 7.64 8.81
C ALA A 111 2.68 8.07 10.24
N LYS A 112 1.87 8.98 10.79
CA LYS A 112 2.01 9.44 12.16
C LYS A 112 0.63 9.74 12.74
N ARG A 113 0.35 9.29 13.96
CA ARG A 113 -0.86 9.66 14.69
C ARG A 113 -0.73 11.07 15.24
N ILE A 114 -1.84 11.74 15.48
CA ILE A 114 -1.82 13.14 15.96
C ILE A 114 -1.15 13.24 17.33
N GLU A 115 -1.27 12.21 18.18
CA GLU A 115 -0.68 12.14 19.51
C GLU A 115 0.85 11.94 19.50
N GLU A 116 1.44 11.62 18.34
CA GLU A 116 2.88 11.42 18.22
C GLU A 116 3.61 12.72 17.84
N LEU A 117 2.89 13.78 17.46
CA LEU A 117 3.43 15.12 17.18
C LEU A 117 3.94 15.79 18.46
#